data_AF-A0A945KAS2-F1
#
_entry.id   AF-A0A945KAS2-F1
#
_cell.length_a   1.000
_cell.length_b   1.000
_cell.length_c   1.000
_cell.angle_alpha   90.00
_cell.angle_beta   90.00
_cell.angle_gamma   90.00
#
_symmetry.space_group_name_H-M   'P 1'
#
loop_
_entity.id
_entity.type
_entity.pdbx_description
1 polymer ?
#
loop_
_entity_poly.entity_id
_entity_poly.type
_entity_poly.pdbx_seq_one_letter_code
_entity_poly.pdbx_strand_id
1 'polypeptide(L)'
;MAGLTPPSRKSCYNFRVTEINRVLDGDTIDVTIDLGFDLYKKERVRVAGVDTPEKRTKNLEEKALGIDATNWLKEKLEGTLAGDDELSVRTELVGGTG
;
A
#
# COMPACT_ATOMS: atom_id res chain seq x y z
N MET A 1 -25.98 -15.38 23.59
CA MET A 1 -25.11 -15.45 22.39
C MET A 1 -25.19 -14.10 21.70
N ALA A 2 -24.19 -13.23 21.89
CA ALA A 2 -24.15 -11.96 21.19
C ALA A 2 -23.93 -12.26 19.70
N GLY A 3 -24.95 -12.01 18.87
CA GLY A 3 -24.83 -12.19 17.44
C GLY A 3 -23.78 -11.23 16.91
N LEU A 4 -22.70 -11.77 16.33
CA LEU A 4 -21.72 -11.00 15.57
C LEU A 4 -22.48 -10.22 14.49
N THR A 5 -22.66 -8.92 14.70
CA THR A 5 -23.27 -8.05 13.71
C THR A 5 -22.21 -7.84 12.64
N PRO A 6 -22.43 -8.29 11.39
CA PRO A 6 -21.41 -8.12 10.35
C PRO A 6 -21.19 -6.62 10.14
N PRO A 7 -19.92 -6.18 9.97
CA PRO A 7 -19.62 -4.79 9.69
C PRO A 7 -20.40 -4.32 8.45
N SER A 8 -20.88 -3.07 8.49
CA SER A 8 -21.65 -2.47 7.41
C SER A 8 -20.89 -2.57 6.07
N ARG A 9 -21.58 -2.92 4.99
CA ARG A 9 -21.03 -2.94 3.61
C ARG A 9 -20.54 -1.58 3.10
N LYS A 10 -20.76 -0.49 3.87
CA LYS A 10 -20.25 0.86 3.57
C LYS A 10 -18.99 1.23 4.35
N SER A 11 -18.51 0.35 5.22
CA SER A 11 -17.35 0.61 6.07
C SER A 11 -16.08 0.30 5.31
N CYS A 12 -15.05 1.14 5.46
CA CYS A 12 -13.72 0.85 4.94
C CYS A 12 -13.18 -0.45 5.55
N TYR A 13 -12.56 -1.32 4.74
CA TYR A 13 -11.81 -2.45 5.26
C TYR A 13 -10.34 -2.07 5.36
N ASN A 14 -9.76 -2.24 6.54
CA ASN A 14 -8.33 -2.14 6.79
C ASN A 14 -7.77 -3.56 6.78
N PHE A 15 -6.83 -3.82 5.87
CA PHE A 15 -6.13 -5.09 5.81
C PHE A 15 -4.67 -4.91 6.19
N ARG A 16 -4.12 -5.85 6.96
CA ARG A 16 -2.71 -5.83 7.36
C ARG A 16 -1.85 -6.32 6.20
N VAL A 17 -0.79 -5.58 5.91
CA VAL A 17 0.25 -6.04 4.99
C VAL A 17 1.20 -6.94 5.75
N THR A 18 1.40 -8.16 5.25
CA THR A 18 2.34 -9.12 5.85
C THR A 18 3.73 -9.01 5.24
N GLU A 19 3.80 -8.69 3.95
CA GLU A 19 5.04 -8.65 3.22
C GLU A 19 4.97 -7.63 2.09
N ILE A 20 6.08 -6.91 1.88
CA ILE A 20 6.26 -6.03 0.74
C ILE A 20 7.10 -6.80 -0.27
N ASN A 21 6.48 -7.29 -1.35
CA ASN A 21 7.15 -8.12 -2.33
C ASN A 21 8.11 -7.31 -3.20
N ARG A 22 7.67 -6.12 -3.65
CA ARG A 22 8.44 -5.29 -4.58
C ARG A 22 7.97 -3.85 -4.57
N VAL A 23 8.92 -2.91 -4.59
CA VAL A 23 8.66 -1.51 -4.93
C VAL A 23 8.89 -1.32 -6.42
N LEU A 24 7.85 -0.94 -7.16
CA LEU A 24 7.94 -0.68 -8.60
C LEU A 24 8.37 0.76 -8.84
N ASP A 25 7.62 1.70 -8.31
CA ASP A 25 7.75 3.14 -8.51
C ASP A 25 7.55 3.86 -7.18
N GLY A 26 7.82 5.16 -7.12
CA GLY A 26 7.72 5.96 -5.88
C GLY A 26 6.32 6.04 -5.27
N ASP A 27 5.31 5.50 -5.94
CA ASP A 27 3.91 5.42 -5.50
C ASP A 27 3.28 4.03 -5.67
N THR A 28 3.98 3.07 -6.28
CA THR A 28 3.41 1.78 -6.70
C THR A 28 4.20 0.61 -6.12
N ILE A 29 3.52 -0.22 -5.34
CA ILE A 29 4.12 -1.35 -4.62
C ILE A 29 3.31 -2.63 -4.81
N ASP A 30 3.99 -3.76 -4.89
CA ASP A 30 3.39 -5.09 -4.83
C ASP A 30 3.48 -5.59 -3.38
N VAL A 31 2.33 -5.85 -2.75
CA VAL A 31 2.23 -6.25 -1.34
C VAL A 31 1.45 -7.56 -1.19
N THR A 32 1.77 -8.30 -0.14
CA THR A 32 0.98 -9.45 0.32
C THR A 32 0.13 -8.98 1.49
N ILE A 33 -1.17 -9.16 1.35
CA ILE A 33 -2.19 -8.75 2.32
C ILE A 33 -2.77 -10.01 2.97
N ASP A 34 -2.89 -10.00 4.29
CA ASP A 34 -3.59 -11.05 5.03
C ASP A 34 -5.10 -10.77 5.06
N LEU A 35 -5.89 -11.72 4.57
CA LEU A 35 -7.36 -11.67 4.59
C LEU A 35 -7.96 -12.46 5.77
N GLY A 36 -7.11 -13.09 6.58
CA GLY A 36 -7.47 -14.06 7.60
C GLY A 36 -7.67 -15.46 7.03
N PHE A 37 -7.97 -16.42 7.91
CA PHE A 37 -8.24 -17.83 7.53
C PHE A 37 -7.12 -18.49 6.72
N ASP A 38 -5.86 -18.08 6.94
CA ASP A 38 -4.70 -18.54 6.18
C ASP A 38 -4.80 -18.22 4.67
N LEU A 39 -5.57 -17.19 4.32
CA LEU A 39 -5.71 -16.67 2.96
C LEU A 39 -4.89 -15.39 2.79
N TYR A 40 -3.95 -15.43 1.86
CA TYR A 40 -3.11 -14.30 1.50
C TYR A 40 -3.43 -13.83 0.08
N LYS A 41 -3.50 -12.52 -0.11
CA LYS A 41 -3.71 -11.91 -1.41
C LYS A 41 -2.48 -11.09 -1.79
N LYS A 42 -1.86 -11.45 -2.92
CA LYS A 42 -0.83 -10.61 -3.55
C LYS A 42 -1.53 -9.62 -4.46
N GLU A 43 -1.36 -8.33 -4.19
CA GLU A 43 -2.01 -7.27 -4.94
C GLU A 43 -1.02 -6.12 -5.17
N ARG A 44 -1.17 -5.46 -6.32
CA ARG A 44 -0.47 -4.21 -6.58
C ARG A 44 -1.30 -3.07 -6.03
N VAL A 45 -0.74 -2.29 -5.11
CA VAL A 45 -1.39 -1.12 -4.54
C VAL A 45 -0.65 0.15 -4.96
N ARG A 46 -1.43 1.21 -5.18
CA ARG A 46 -0.92 2.56 -5.41
C ARG A 46 -1.18 3.38 -4.17
N VAL A 47 -0.20 4.14 -3.73
CA VAL A 47 -0.31 5.00 -2.55
C VAL A 47 -1.27 6.15 -2.88
N ALA A 48 -2.40 6.20 -2.18
CA ALA A 48 -3.39 7.25 -2.39
C ALA A 48 -2.81 8.63 -2.01
N GLY A 49 -2.99 9.63 -2.89
CA GLY A 49 -2.52 11.00 -2.66
C GLY A 49 -1.03 11.24 -2.94
N VAL A 50 -0.31 10.22 -3.43
CA VAL A 50 1.07 10.36 -3.88
C VAL A 50 1.10 10.12 -5.40
N ASP A 51 1.59 11.09 -6.15
CA ASP A 51 1.84 10.98 -7.58
C ASP A 51 3.33 11.24 -7.80
N THR A 52 4.07 10.21 -8.21
CA THR A 52 5.53 10.31 -8.37
C THR A 52 5.93 10.41 -9.84
N PRO A 53 7.00 11.17 -10.15
CA PRO A 53 7.51 11.27 -11.51
C PRO A 53 7.97 9.92 -12.05
N GLU A 54 7.72 9.70 -13.34
CA GLU A 54 7.87 8.41 -13.99
C GLU A 54 9.35 8.06 -14.23
N LYS A 55 9.84 6.95 -13.66
CA LYS A 55 11.24 6.51 -13.84
C LYS A 55 11.59 6.17 -15.30
N ARG A 56 10.58 5.90 -16.13
CA ARG A 56 10.69 5.46 -17.53
C ARG A 56 10.48 6.61 -18.53
N THR A 57 11.00 7.79 -18.22
CA THR A 57 10.98 8.93 -19.14
C THR A 57 12.34 9.15 -19.84
N LYS A 58 12.33 9.87 -20.97
CA LYS A 58 13.55 10.31 -21.69
C LYS A 58 14.17 11.57 -21.07
N ASN A 59 13.41 12.28 -20.23
CA ASN A 59 13.88 13.45 -19.52
C ASN A 59 14.80 13.05 -18.34
N LEU A 60 16.05 13.51 -18.37
CA LEU A 60 17.06 13.12 -17.38
C LEU A 60 16.75 13.67 -15.98
N GLU A 61 16.15 14.86 -15.87
CA GLU A 61 15.82 15.50 -14.59
C GLU A 61 14.67 14.78 -13.89
N GLU A 62 13.58 14.54 -14.62
CA GLU A 62 12.40 13.80 -14.12
C GLU A 62 12.77 12.36 -13.75
N LYS A 63 13.66 11.72 -14.51
CA LYS A 63 14.17 10.39 -14.18
C LYS A 63 14.97 10.36 -12.88
N ALA A 64 15.79 11.37 -12.61
CA ALA A 64 16.54 11.46 -11.36
C ALA A 64 15.58 11.60 -10.16
N LEU A 65 14.56 12.44 -10.29
CA LEU A 65 13.51 12.61 -9.27
C LEU A 65 12.70 11.33 -9.04
N GLY A 66 12.36 10.60 -10.11
CA GLY A 66 11.64 9.32 -10.00
C GLY A 66 12.47 8.24 -9.30
N ILE A 67 13.79 8.20 -9.54
CA ILE A 67 14.70 7.29 -8.83
C ILE A 67 14.82 7.68 -7.36
N ASP A 68 14.96 8.97 -7.06
CA ASP A 68 15.04 9.48 -5.70
C ASP A 68 13.77 9.16 -4.89
N ALA A 69 12.60 9.43 -5.46
CA ALA A 69 11.31 9.07 -4.85
C ALA A 69 11.17 7.56 -4.59
N THR A 70 11.65 6.72 -5.53
CA THR A 70 11.64 5.26 -5.37
C THR A 70 12.56 4.80 -4.23
N ASN A 71 13.74 5.41 -4.10
CA ASN A 71 14.68 5.09 -3.02
C ASN A 71 14.14 5.54 -1.66
N TRP A 72 13.56 6.73 -1.59
CA TRP A 72 12.91 7.23 -0.39
C TRP A 72 11.78 6.31 0.08
N LEU A 73 10.94 5.84 -0.85
CA LEU A 73 9.86 4.90 -0.52
C LEU A 73 10.43 3.57 -0.01
N LYS A 74 11.47 3.02 -0.65
CA LYS A 74 12.13 1.79 -0.20
C LYS A 74 12.68 1.92 1.22
N GLU A 75 13.43 2.98 1.50
CA GLU A 75 14.01 3.22 2.83
C GLU A 75 12.93 3.32 3.90
N LYS A 76 11.83 4.02 3.58
CA LYS A 76 10.72 4.17 4.51
C LYS A 76 10.01 2.84 4.79
N LEU A 77 9.79 2.04 3.75
CA LEU A 77 9.17 0.72 3.88
C LEU A 77 10.07 -0.28 4.63
N GLU A 78 11.39 -0.24 4.40
CA GLU A 78 12.35 -1.03 5.17
C GLU A 78 12.36 -0.61 6.65
N GLY A 79 12.29 0.69 6.94
CA GLY A 79 12.14 1.21 8.31
C GLY A 79 10.85 0.73 8.98
N THR A 80 9.73 0.73 8.25
CA THR A 80 8.44 0.21 8.75
C THR A 80 8.49 -1.29 9.03
N LEU A 81 9.18 -2.08 8.20
CA LEU A 81 9.36 -3.52 8.42
C LEU A 81 10.34 -3.84 9.55
N ALA A 82 11.32 -2.96 9.82
CA ALA A 82 12.31 -3.14 10.87
C ALA A 82 11.86 -2.62 12.25
N GLY A 83 10.83 -1.76 12.29
CA GLY A 83 10.26 -1.17 13.51
C GLY A 83 8.90 -1.76 13.92
N ASP A 84 8.26 -1.10 14.89
CA ASP A 84 6.91 -1.40 15.40
C ASP A 84 5.77 -0.82 14.53
N ASP A 85 6.08 -0.23 13.37
CA ASP A 85 5.09 0.48 12.54
C ASP A 85 4.25 -0.50 11.71
N GLU A 86 2.92 -0.45 11.85
CA GLU A 86 1.99 -1.32 11.13
C GLU A 86 1.57 -0.71 9.79
N LEU A 87 1.89 -1.38 8.68
CA LEU A 87 1.38 -1.02 7.36
C LEU A 87 -0.01 -1.64 7.13
N SER A 88 -1.01 -0.79 6.92
CA SER A 88 -2.38 -1.21 6.62
C SER A 88 -2.87 -0.63 5.28
N VAL A 89 -3.56 -1.46 4.51
CA VAL A 89 -4.25 -1.05 3.28
C VAL A 89 -5.70 -0.78 3.62
N ARG A 90 -6.10 0.49 3.49
CA ARG A 90 -7.49 0.92 3.64
C ARG A 90 -8.17 0.89 2.28
N THR A 91 -9.27 0.17 2.19
CA THR A 91 -10.15 0.18 1.02
C THR A 91 -11.30 1.16 1.26
N GLU A 92 -11.55 2.04 0.30
CA GLU A 92 -12.77 2.84 0.26
C GLU A 92 -13.71 2.27 -0.80
N LEU A 93 -14.93 1.97 -0.40
CA LEU A 93 -16.01 1.75 -1.36
C LEU A 93 -16.40 3.12 -1.92
N VAL A 94 -16.74 3.23 -3.21
CA VAL A 94 -17.23 4.49 -3.78
C VAL A 94 -18.49 4.92 -3.01
N GLY A 95 -18.40 6.03 -2.24
CA GLY A 95 -19.45 6.50 -1.34
C GLY A 95 -19.41 5.95 0.09
N GLY A 96 -18.32 5.30 0.50
CA GLY A 96 -18.02 4.95 1.88
C GLY A 96 -17.65 6.21 2.66
N THR A 97 -18.22 6.38 3.85
CA THR A 97 -17.84 7.44 4.79
C THR A 97 -16.88 6.85 5.82
N GLY A 98 -15.70 7.43 5.94
CA GLY A 98 -14.75 7.10 6.99
C GLY A 98 -13.64 8.12 7.12
#